data_AF-A0A4U0SWU9-F1
#
_entry.id   AF-A0A4U0SWU9-F1
#
_cell.length_a   1.000
_cell.length_b   1.000
_cell.length_c   1.000
_cell.angle_alpha   90.00
_cell.angle_beta   90.00
_cell.angle_gamma   90.00
#
_symmetry.space_group_name_H-M   'P 1'
#
loop_
_entity.id
_entity.type
_entity.pdbx_description
1 polymer ?
#
loop_
_entity_poly.entity_id
_entity_poly.type
_entity_poly.pdbx_seq_one_letter_code
_entity_poly.pdbx_strand_id
1 'polypeptide(L)'
;MTSDATVRIVVSTITAQVFSPFEALGCIRTLPSRLRNWDAAEKCWVISLTLVPELKAALAAEGFKVVVRDAKAGRAESPRRGRAADTWADAMYAAMDKALADRAYKALLPVLHPDRGGDTEAMQALNAARDRAVSR
;
A
#
# COMPACT_ATOMS: atom_id res chain seq x y z
N MET A 1 22.90 8.30 11.74
CA MET A 1 22.78 7.11 10.87
C MET A 1 22.00 7.56 9.65
N THR A 2 22.67 7.77 8.52
CA THR A 2 22.03 8.12 7.25
C THR A 2 21.36 6.87 6.70
N SER A 3 20.04 6.80 6.81
CA SER A 3 19.27 5.72 6.20
C SER A 3 19.36 5.87 4.67
N ASP A 4 19.99 4.91 3.99
CA ASP A 4 20.04 4.83 2.51
C ASP A 4 18.67 4.49 1.88
N ALA A 5 17.59 4.69 2.64
CA ALA A 5 16.26 4.30 2.29
C ALA A 5 15.62 5.38 1.42
N THR A 6 15.07 4.96 0.28
CA THR A 6 14.49 5.86 -0.71
C THR A 6 12.99 6.02 -0.49
N VAL A 7 12.51 7.26 -0.42
CA VAL A 7 11.08 7.58 -0.42
C VAL A 7 10.65 7.99 -1.81
N ARG A 8 9.63 7.33 -2.36
CA ARG A 8 9.07 7.65 -3.66
C ARG A 8 7.74 8.39 -3.49
N ILE A 9 7.67 9.59 -4.04
CA ILE A 9 6.45 10.40 -4.06
C ILE A 9 5.94 10.45 -5.50
N VAL A 10 4.73 9.95 -5.73
CA VAL A 10 4.05 10.00 -7.03
C VAL A 10 2.98 11.07 -6.97
N VAL A 11 3.17 12.13 -7.73
CA VAL A 11 2.30 13.31 -7.75
C VAL A 11 1.25 13.12 -8.85
N SER A 12 -0.02 13.07 -8.45
CA SER A 12 -1.18 13.04 -9.35
C SER A 12 -1.81 14.43 -9.48
N THR A 13 -2.91 14.53 -10.23
CA THR A 13 -3.59 15.82 -10.50
C THR A 13 -4.14 16.48 -9.23
N ILE A 14 -4.49 15.69 -8.21
CA ILE A 14 -5.20 16.18 -7.00
C ILE A 14 -4.55 15.76 -5.68
N THR A 15 -3.70 14.73 -5.70
CA THR A 15 -3.07 14.14 -4.50
C THR A 15 -1.68 13.63 -4.84
N ALA A 16 -0.87 13.37 -3.81
CA ALA A 16 0.38 12.66 -3.95
C ALA A 16 0.35 11.35 -3.15
N GLN A 17 0.86 10.28 -3.74
CA GLN A 17 1.07 8.99 -3.10
C GLN A 17 2.52 8.89 -2.63
N VAL A 18 2.73 8.51 -1.38
CA VAL A 18 4.03 8.43 -0.73
C VAL A 18 4.30 6.97 -0.37
N PHE A 19 5.27 6.39 -1.05
CA PHE A 19 5.80 5.07 -0.78
C PHE A 19 7.08 5.24 0.03
N SER A 20 7.00 4.93 1.32
CA SER A 20 8.08 5.15 2.25
C SER A 20 8.41 3.86 3.02
N PRO A 21 9.67 3.69 3.42
CA PRO A 21 10.04 2.68 4.40
C PRO A 21 9.46 3.06 5.79
N PHE A 22 9.47 2.12 6.74
CA PHE A 22 8.83 2.33 8.04
C PHE A 22 9.48 3.46 8.85
N GLU A 23 10.78 3.65 8.69
CA GLU A 23 11.58 4.67 9.38
C GLU A 23 11.15 6.10 9.01
N ALA A 24 10.62 6.29 7.79
CA ALA A 24 10.11 7.58 7.31
C ALA A 24 8.70 7.90 7.83
N LEU A 25 8.05 6.97 8.56
CA LEU A 25 6.71 7.15 9.08
C LEU A 25 6.61 8.31 10.08
N GLY A 26 7.68 8.59 10.82
CA GLY A 26 7.77 9.74 11.72
C GLY A 26 7.52 11.05 10.98
N CYS A 27 8.19 11.26 9.84
CA CYS A 27 8.03 12.44 8.99
C CYS A 27 6.62 12.55 8.38
N ILE A 28 5.99 11.42 8.05
CA ILE A 28 4.64 11.46 7.49
C ILE A 28 3.61 11.78 8.58
N ARG A 29 3.87 11.33 9.82
CA ARG A 29 2.98 11.50 10.98
C ARG A 29 2.99 12.93 11.58
N THR A 30 3.93 13.78 11.21
CA THR A 30 3.93 15.21 11.60
C THR A 30 2.92 16.05 10.80
N LEU A 31 2.54 15.60 9.60
CA LEU A 31 1.56 16.30 8.76
C LEU A 31 0.16 16.39 9.42
N PRO A 32 -0.74 17.28 8.96
CA PRO A 32 -2.11 17.30 9.45
C PRO A 32 -2.87 16.02 9.10
N SER A 33 -3.45 15.34 10.10
CA SER A 33 -4.17 14.06 9.93
C SER A 33 -5.31 14.13 8.89
N ARG A 34 -6.01 15.26 8.82
CA ARG A 34 -7.09 15.53 7.86
C ARG A 34 -6.64 15.65 6.39
N LEU A 35 -5.35 15.79 6.14
CA LEU A 35 -4.76 15.96 4.81
C LEU A 35 -3.84 14.80 4.42
N ARG A 36 -3.84 13.73 5.22
CA ARG A 36 -3.16 12.46 4.92
C ARG A 36 -4.11 11.29 5.16
N ASN A 37 -4.06 10.29 4.31
CA ASN A 37 -4.77 9.04 4.53
C ASN A 37 -3.86 7.86 4.20
N TRP A 38 -4.02 6.77 4.92
CA TRP A 38 -3.37 5.52 4.55
C TRP A 38 -4.24 4.82 3.52
N ASP A 39 -3.68 4.59 2.33
CA ASP A 39 -4.27 3.72 1.32
C ASP A 39 -3.78 2.30 1.56
N ALA A 40 -4.68 1.46 2.09
CA ALA A 40 -4.37 0.07 2.40
C ALA A 40 -4.22 -0.80 1.15
N ALA A 41 -4.84 -0.44 0.02
CA ALA A 41 -4.79 -1.20 -1.22
C ALA A 41 -3.42 -1.01 -1.90
N GLU A 42 -2.98 0.24 -2.03
CA GLU A 42 -1.68 0.57 -2.63
C GLU A 42 -0.52 0.56 -1.61
N LYS A 43 -0.83 0.31 -0.33
CA LYS A 43 0.11 0.33 0.81
C LYS A 43 0.96 1.60 0.82
N CYS A 44 0.32 2.75 0.66
CA CYS A 44 0.99 4.05 0.59
C CYS A 44 0.22 5.13 1.35
N TRP A 45 0.91 6.21 1.68
CA TRP A 45 0.26 7.40 2.24
C TRP A 45 -0.21 8.31 1.12
N VAL A 46 -1.49 8.64 1.09
CA VAL A 46 -2.07 9.64 0.19
C VAL A 46 -2.10 10.97 0.93
N ILE A 47 -1.44 11.98 0.39
CA ILE A 47 -1.38 13.33 0.96
C ILE A 47 -1.87 14.39 -0.03
N SER A 48 -2.30 15.53 0.50
CA SER A 48 -2.56 16.72 -0.30
C SER A 48 -1.29 17.20 -1.01
N LEU A 49 -1.43 17.68 -2.26
CA LEU A 49 -0.34 18.27 -3.04
C LEU A 49 0.35 19.42 -2.32
N THR A 50 -0.40 20.18 -1.53
CA THR A 50 0.12 21.32 -0.76
C THR A 50 1.15 20.90 0.29
N LEU A 51 1.13 19.64 0.74
CA LEU A 51 2.04 19.11 1.75
C LEU A 51 3.29 18.45 1.17
N VAL A 52 3.36 18.27 -0.15
CA VAL A 52 4.51 17.65 -0.82
C VAL A 52 5.82 18.41 -0.58
N PRO A 53 5.88 19.76 -0.67
CA PRO A 53 7.10 20.51 -0.40
C PRO A 53 7.57 20.35 1.05
N GLU A 54 6.64 20.42 2.01
CA GLU A 54 6.91 20.29 3.44
C GLU A 54 7.43 18.88 3.78
N LEU A 55 6.76 17.84 3.27
CA LEU A 55 7.18 16.45 3.48
C LEU A 55 8.56 16.18 2.84
N LYS A 56 8.81 16.72 1.64
CA LYS A 56 10.10 16.57 0.98
C LYS A 56 11.23 17.19 1.80
N ALA A 57 11.00 18.38 2.37
CA ALA A 57 11.97 19.05 3.23
C ALA A 57 12.23 18.25 4.52
N ALA A 58 11.19 17.75 5.17
CA ALA A 58 11.32 16.93 6.38
C ALA A 58 12.11 15.63 6.11
N LEU A 59 11.77 14.91 5.03
CA LEU A 59 12.46 13.68 4.65
C LEU A 59 13.93 13.92 4.29
N ALA A 60 14.24 15.02 3.60
CA ALA A 60 15.63 15.37 3.28
C ALA A 60 16.44 15.74 4.53
N ALA A 61 15.82 16.43 5.51
CA ALA A 61 16.46 16.78 6.77
C ALA A 61 16.83 15.53 7.60
N GLU A 62 16.02 14.48 7.53
CA GLU A 62 16.28 13.17 8.14
C GLU A 62 17.23 12.28 7.31
N GLY A 63 17.73 12.78 6.18
CA GLY A 63 18.70 12.08 5.33
C GLY A 63 18.10 11.06 4.38
N PHE A 64 16.78 11.03 4.18
CA PHE A 64 16.15 10.15 3.19
C PHE A 64 16.36 10.67 1.76
N LYS A 65 16.56 9.75 0.82
CA LYS A 65 16.58 10.07 -0.61
C LYS A 65 15.15 10.17 -1.13
N VAL A 66 14.72 11.37 -1.55
CA VAL A 66 13.34 11.58 -2.06
C VAL A 66 13.33 11.60 -3.58
N VAL A 67 12.57 10.69 -4.18
CA VAL A 67 12.32 10.63 -5.64
C VAL A 67 10.88 11.06 -5.90
N VAL A 68 10.69 12.23 -6.51
CA VAL A 68 9.38 12.74 -6.91
C VAL A 68 9.14 12.41 -8.38
N ARG A 69 7.99 11.82 -8.70
CA ARG A 69 7.57 11.52 -10.08
C ARG A 69 6.19 12.10 -10.35
N ASP A 70 6.04 12.75 -11.49
CA ASP A 70 4.72 13.16 -11.97
C ASP A 70 4.01 11.97 -12.60
N ALA A 71 2.78 11.70 -12.17
CA ALA A 71 1.93 10.66 -12.76
C ALA A 71 1.63 10.90 -14.25
N LYS A 72 1.78 12.14 -14.73
CA LYS A 72 1.64 12.50 -16.16
C LYS A 72 2.78 11.98 -17.05
N ALA A 73 3.97 11.69 -16.52
CA ALA A 73 5.14 11.32 -17.32
C ALA A 73 5.27 9.81 -17.58
N GLY A 74 4.30 9.01 -17.15
CA GLY A 74 4.38 7.58 -17.31
C GLY A 74 3.08 6.94 -16.93
N ARG A 75 2.13 6.91 -17.86
CA ARG A 75 1.14 5.85 -17.93
C ARG A 75 1.86 4.55 -18.31
N ALA A 76 2.87 4.16 -17.51
CA ALA A 76 3.19 2.77 -17.37
C ALA A 76 1.96 2.23 -16.63
N GLU A 77 1.11 1.53 -17.37
CA GLU A 77 0.21 0.56 -16.79
C GLU A 77 0.98 -0.09 -15.64
N SER A 78 0.50 0.12 -14.40
CA SER A 78 0.76 -0.86 -13.35
C SER A 78 0.62 -2.20 -14.05
N PRO A 79 1.65 -3.07 -14.09
CA PRO A 79 1.51 -4.33 -14.80
C PRO A 79 0.26 -4.94 -14.22
N ARG A 80 -0.81 -4.97 -15.01
CA ARG A 80 -2.02 -5.72 -14.70
C ARG A 80 -1.44 -7.11 -14.55
N ARG A 81 -1.17 -7.53 -13.31
CA ARG A 81 -0.53 -8.81 -13.02
C ARG A 81 -1.34 -9.80 -13.82
N GLY A 82 -0.73 -10.27 -14.91
CA GLY A 82 -1.46 -10.95 -15.96
C GLY A 82 -2.16 -12.11 -15.29
N ARG A 83 -3.50 -12.10 -15.33
CA ARG A 83 -4.44 -13.17 -14.96
C ARG A 83 -3.71 -14.34 -14.25
N ALA A 84 -3.24 -14.10 -13.03
CA ALA A 84 -2.49 -15.11 -12.31
C ALA A 84 -3.51 -16.16 -11.87
N ALA A 85 -3.18 -17.42 -12.13
CA ALA A 85 -4.02 -18.60 -11.95
C ALA A 85 -4.87 -18.56 -10.68
N ASP A 86 -6.06 -19.16 -10.76
CA ASP A 86 -6.98 -19.35 -9.64
C ASP A 86 -6.21 -19.89 -8.42
N THR A 87 -5.93 -19.02 -7.46
CA THR A 87 -5.24 -19.41 -6.22
C THR A 87 -6.24 -20.18 -5.35
N TRP A 88 -5.74 -20.87 -4.32
CA TRP A 88 -6.61 -21.49 -3.31
C TRP A 88 -7.58 -20.45 -2.69
N ALA A 89 -7.14 -19.19 -2.55
CA ALA A 89 -7.95 -18.12 -1.99
C ALA A 89 -9.04 -17.68 -2.96
N ASP A 90 -8.79 -17.67 -4.27
CA ASP A 90 -9.82 -17.40 -5.28
C ASP A 90 -10.91 -18.48 -5.24
N ALA A 91 -10.53 -19.75 -5.11
CA ALA A 91 -11.49 -20.86 -4.93
C ALA A 91 -12.31 -20.72 -3.64
N MET A 92 -11.69 -20.30 -2.54
CA MET A 92 -12.37 -20.02 -1.27
C MET A 92 -13.43 -18.91 -1.44
N TYR A 93 -13.08 -17.77 -2.04
CA TYR A 93 -14.01 -16.67 -2.28
C TYR A 93 -15.10 -17.02 -3.30
N ALA A 94 -14.82 -17.89 -4.26
CA ALA A 94 -15.82 -18.37 -5.22
C ALA A 94 -16.83 -19.34 -4.60
N ALA A 95 -16.42 -20.11 -3.58
CA ALA A 95 -17.27 -21.11 -2.92
C ALA A 95 -18.14 -20.54 -1.79
N MET A 96 -17.86 -19.32 -1.33
CA MET A 96 -18.49 -18.71 -0.14
C MET A 96 -19.30 -17.47 -0.50
N ASP A 97 -20.39 -17.24 0.22
CA ASP A 97 -21.04 -15.93 0.20
C ASP A 97 -20.16 -14.87 0.87
N LYS A 98 -20.45 -13.58 0.60
CA LYS A 98 -19.67 -12.45 1.08
C LYS A 98 -19.50 -12.42 2.62
N ALA A 99 -20.56 -12.74 3.36
CA ALA A 99 -20.53 -12.68 4.83
C ALA A 99 -19.70 -13.83 5.42
N LEU A 100 -19.71 -15.00 4.79
CA LEU A 100 -18.85 -16.12 5.17
C LEU A 100 -17.40 -15.86 4.78
N ALA A 101 -17.15 -15.32 3.58
CA ALA A 101 -15.82 -15.01 3.09
C ALA A 101 -15.12 -13.93 3.96
N ASP A 102 -15.83 -12.89 4.39
CA ASP A 102 -15.29 -11.87 5.29
C ASP A 102 -14.91 -12.44 6.67
N ARG A 103 -15.69 -13.40 7.18
CA ARG A 103 -15.37 -14.10 8.44
C ARG A 103 -14.16 -15.00 8.28
N ALA A 104 -14.10 -15.76 7.18
CA ALA A 104 -12.94 -16.61 6.86
C ALA A 104 -11.66 -15.79 6.73
N TYR A 105 -11.72 -14.64 6.04
CA TYR A 105 -10.59 -13.72 5.93
C TYR A 105 -10.10 -13.25 7.30
N LYS A 106 -11.00 -12.78 8.17
CA LYS A 106 -10.64 -12.32 9.52
C LYS A 106 -10.04 -13.43 10.38
N ALA A 107 -10.50 -14.67 10.21
CA ALA A 107 -9.98 -15.83 10.92
C ALA A 107 -8.59 -16.26 10.42
N LEU A 108 -8.33 -16.18 9.11
CA LEU A 108 -7.05 -16.57 8.50
C LEU A 108 -5.96 -15.50 8.66
N LEU A 109 -6.35 -14.22 8.75
CA LEU A 109 -5.43 -13.10 8.92
C LEU A 109 -4.42 -13.29 10.06
N PRO A 110 -4.81 -13.64 11.31
CA PRO A 110 -3.85 -13.89 12.38
C PRO A 110 -2.97 -15.12 12.18
N VAL A 111 -3.41 -16.10 11.39
CA VAL A 111 -2.70 -17.38 11.15
C VAL A 111 -1.64 -17.21 10.06
N LEU A 112 -1.98 -16.48 8.99
CA LEU A 112 -1.10 -16.31 7.84
C LEU A 112 -0.18 -15.08 7.96
N HIS A 113 -0.38 -14.20 8.95
CA HIS A 113 0.43 -12.99 9.07
C HIS A 113 1.92 -13.30 9.31
N PRO A 114 2.85 -12.77 8.49
CA PRO A 114 4.29 -13.05 8.64
C PRO A 114 4.86 -12.58 9.99
N ASP A 115 4.38 -11.45 10.53
CA ASP A 115 4.78 -10.97 11.87
C ASP A 115 4.42 -11.94 13.02
N ARG A 116 3.62 -12.98 12.73
CA ARG A 116 3.25 -14.03 13.68
C ARG A 116 3.83 -15.40 13.30
N GLY A 117 4.79 -15.43 12.38
CA GLY A 117 5.39 -16.65 11.84
C GLY A 117 4.54 -17.34 10.76
N GLY A 118 3.55 -16.63 10.20
CA GLY A 118 2.70 -17.15 9.13
C GLY A 118 3.35 -17.11 7.74
N ASP A 119 2.66 -17.71 6.77
CA ASP A 119 3.13 -17.81 5.38
C ASP A 119 2.85 -16.51 4.59
N THR A 120 3.94 -15.87 4.15
CA THR A 120 3.89 -14.62 3.39
C THR A 120 3.21 -14.78 2.03
N GLU A 121 3.44 -15.88 1.32
CA GLU A 121 2.85 -16.13 0.01
C GLU A 121 1.36 -16.42 0.14
N ALA A 122 0.97 -17.23 1.13
CA ALA A 122 -0.43 -17.50 1.42
C ALA A 122 -1.19 -16.23 1.85
N MET A 123 -0.56 -15.37 2.65
CA MET A 123 -1.16 -14.08 3.04
C MET A 123 -1.30 -13.12 1.85
N GLN A 124 -0.35 -13.11 0.93
CA GLN A 124 -0.45 -12.34 -0.31
C GLN A 124 -1.59 -12.86 -1.20
N ALA A 125 -1.73 -14.18 -1.35
CA ALA A 125 -2.82 -14.79 -2.10
C ALA A 125 -4.20 -14.44 -1.49
N LEU A 126 -4.33 -14.53 -0.16
CA LEU A 126 -5.56 -14.20 0.57
C LEU A 126 -5.98 -12.73 0.40
N ASN A 127 -5.03 -11.79 0.49
CA ASN A 127 -5.32 -10.36 0.28
C ASN A 127 -5.71 -10.07 -1.17
N ALA A 128 -4.96 -10.62 -2.13
CA ALA A 128 -5.23 -10.37 -3.55
C ALA A 128 -6.62 -10.91 -3.97
N ALA A 129 -7.03 -12.06 -3.45
CA ALA A 129 -8.36 -12.62 -3.70
C ALA A 129 -9.47 -11.76 -3.07
N ARG A 130 -9.25 -11.21 -1.87
CA ARG A 130 -10.19 -10.29 -1.22
C ARG A 130 -10.42 -9.02 -2.05
N ASP A 131 -9.35 -8.39 -2.52
CA ASP A 131 -9.44 -7.16 -3.32
C ASP A 131 -10.24 -7.38 -4.60
N ARG A 132 -10.06 -8.54 -5.24
CA ARG A 132 -10.87 -8.96 -6.40
C ARG A 132 -12.35 -9.17 -6.04
N ALA A 133 -12.63 -9.81 -4.91
CA ALA A 133 -13.99 -10.10 -4.48
C ALA A 133 -14.78 -8.85 -4.05
N VAL A 134 -14.10 -7.83 -3.50
CA VAL A 134 -14.71 -6.54 -3.14
C VAL A 134 -15.01 -5.67 -4.37
N SER A 135 -14.31 -5.90 -5.48
CA SER A 135 -14.47 -5.17 -6.75
C SER A 135 -15.55 -5.76 -7.66
N ARG A 136 -16.23 -6.84 -7.25
CA ARG A 136 -17.40 -7.43 -7.93
C ARG A 136 -18.70 -6.90 -7.33
#